data_AF-Q66FL1-F1
#
_entry.id   AF-Q66FL1-F1
#
_cell.length_a   1.000
_cell.length_b   1.000
_cell.length_c   1.000
_cell.angle_alpha   90.00
_cell.angle_beta   90.00
_cell.angle_gamma   90.00
#
_symmetry.space_group_name_H-M   'P 1'
#
loop_
_entity.id
_entity.type
_entity.pdbx_description
1 polymer ?
#
loop_
_entity_poly.entity_id
_entity_poly.type
_entity_poly.pdbx_seq_one_letter_code
_entity_poly.pdbx_strand_id
1 'polypeptide(L)' 'METHYRIVSGPLCGTKVSVSMTAHGLRIVLSHTESKLIERLQRIQNRWQRQLHQLGFPCLLEVTCADESDA' A
#
# COMPACT_ATOMS: atom_id res chain seq x y z
N MET A 1 -7.85 13.60 6.03
CA MET A 1 -7.20 12.83 7.11
C MET A 1 -6.46 11.68 6.48
N GLU A 2 -5.17 11.57 6.76
CA GLU A 2 -4.30 10.50 6.28
C GLU A 2 -3.75 9.76 7.49
N THR A 3 -3.65 8.44 7.42
CA THR A 3 -3.14 7.60 8.50
C THR A 3 -2.05 6.70 7.95
N HIS A 4 -0.94 6.61 8.68
CA HIS A 4 0.22 5.83 8.27
C HIS A 4 0.37 4.59 9.16
N TYR A 5 0.65 3.47 8.52
CA TYR A 5 0.97 2.20 9.15
C TYR A 5 2.26 1.63 8.57
N ARG A 6 2.84 0.63 9.23
CA ARG A 6 4.01 -0.10 8.74
C ARG A 6 3.77 -1.60 8.93
N ILE A 7 4.08 -2.40 7.92
CA ILE A 7 4.07 -3.86 8.03
C ILE A 7 5.31 -4.27 8.83
N VAL A 8 5.11 -4.91 9.98
CA VAL A 8 6.20 -5.24 10.92
C VAL A 8 6.68 -6.70 10.84
N SER A 9 6.09 -7.52 9.97
CA SER A 9 6.46 -8.94 9.87
C SER A 9 6.15 -9.53 8.49
N GLY A 10 6.74 -10.70 8.21
CA GLY A 10 6.50 -11.45 6.98
C GLY A 10 7.26 -10.93 5.76
N PRO A 11 6.92 -11.42 4.55
CA PRO A 11 7.70 -11.19 3.33
C PRO A 11 7.62 -9.76 2.77
N LEU A 12 6.79 -8.90 3.36
CA LEU A 12 6.60 -7.49 3.02
C LEU A 12 6.89 -6.58 4.23
N CYS A 13 7.63 -7.09 5.22
CA CYS A 13 8.06 -6.31 6.37
C CYS A 13 8.81 -5.06 5.90
N GLY A 14 8.54 -3.91 6.53
CA GLY A 14 9.12 -2.62 6.18
C GLY A 14 8.23 -1.76 5.29
N THR A 15 7.23 -2.33 4.59
CA THR A 15 6.32 -1.55 3.74
C THR A 15 5.53 -0.54 4.58
N LYS A 16 5.65 0.74 4.22
CA LYS A 16 4.80 1.83 4.71
C LYS A 16 3.45 1.76 3.99
N VAL A 17 2.37 1.89 4.75
CA VAL A 17 1.00 1.88 4.24
C VAL A 17 0.37 3.21 4.61
N SER A 18 0.17 4.07 3.63
CA SER A 18 -0.55 5.33 3.81
C SER A 18 -2.00 5.15 3.37
N VAL A 19 -2.95 5.50 4.23
CA VAL A 19 -4.39 5.38 3.95
C VAL A 19 -5.03 6.75 4.07
N SER A 20 -5.73 7.17 3.02
CA SER A 20 -6.52 8.41 3.01
C SER A 20 -7.88 8.18 2.37
N MET A 21 -8.85 9.02 2.73
CA MET A 21 -10.20 8.99 2.14
C MET A 21 -10.26 9.94 0.94
N THR A 22 -10.86 9.47 -0.16
CA THR A 22 -11.14 10.25 -1.36
C THR A 22 -12.64 10.27 -1.66
N ALA A 23 -13.07 11.06 -2.65
CA ALA A 23 -14.46 11.07 -3.11
C ALA A 23 -14.96 9.72 -3.63
N HIS A 24 -14.06 8.82 -4.02
CA HIS A 24 -14.37 7.51 -4.62
C HIS A 24 -14.03 6.32 -3.71
N GLY A 25 -13.73 6.57 -2.43
CA GLY A 25 -13.35 5.55 -1.45
C GLY A 25 -11.93 5.72 -0.94
N LEU A 26 -11.33 4.64 -0.45
CA LEU A 26 -10.00 4.67 0.17
C LEU A 26 -8.90 4.76 -0.88
N ARG A 27 -7.94 5.67 -0.71
CA ARG A 27 -6.64 5.60 -1.39
C ARG A 27 -5.64 4.97 -0.43
N ILE A 28 -5.04 3.86 -0.85
CA ILE A 28 -4.06 3.11 -0.08
C ILE A 28 -2.76 3.11 -0.88
N VAL A 29 -1.70 3.69 -0.33
CA VAL A 29 -0.37 3.72 -0.95
C VAL A 29 0.54 2.79 -0.18
N LEU A 30 1.09 1.78 -0.87
CA LEU A 30 2.12 0.90 -0.36
C LEU A 30 3.47 1.41 -0.83
N SER A 31 4.37 1.74 0.09
CA SER A 31 5.70 2.22 -0.29
C SER A 31 6.82 1.49 0.44
N HIS A 32 7.93 1.30 -0.26
CA HIS A 32 9.16 0.72 0.27
C HIS A 32 10.37 1.36 -0.43
N THR A 33 11.52 1.34 0.22
CA THR A 33 12.82 1.76 -0.34
C THR A 33 13.52 0.66 -1.17
N GLU A 34 13.12 -0.61 -1.03
CA GLU A 34 13.83 -1.74 -1.63
C GLU A 34 13.12 -2.16 -2.93
N SER A 35 13.81 -2.03 -4.07
CA SER A 35 13.25 -2.32 -5.40
C SER A 35 12.63 -3.71 -5.52
N LYS A 36 13.27 -4.74 -4.95
CA LYS A 36 12.75 -6.12 -4.96
C LYS A 36 11.41 -6.24 -4.22
N LEU A 37 11.22 -5.49 -3.14
CA LEU A 37 9.96 -5.48 -2.41
C LEU A 37 8.90 -4.66 -3.15
N ILE A 38 9.29 -3.55 -3.78
CA ILE A 38 8.39 -2.76 -4.64
C ILE A 38 7.84 -3.63 -5.78
N GLU A 39 8.69 -4.39 -6.47
CA GLU A 39 8.24 -5.31 -7.51
C GLU A 39 7.27 -6.37 -6.97
N ARG A 40 7.54 -6.92 -5.78
CA ARG A 40 6.63 -7.88 -5.12
C ARG A 40 5.28 -7.25 -4.81
N LEU A 41 5.27 -6.00 -4.31
CA LEU A 41 4.06 -5.23 -4.03
C LEU A 41 3.26 -4.98 -5.32
N GLN A 42 3.92 -4.58 -6.41
CA GLN A 42 3.28 -4.38 -7.71
C GLN A 42 2.61 -5.65 -8.24
N ARG A 43 3.26 -6.82 -8.09
CA ARG A 43 2.69 -8.11 -8.51
C ARG A 43 1.42 -8.49 -7.75
N ILE A 44 1.30 -8.11 -6.47
CA ILE A 44 0.13 -8.43 -5.65
C ILE A 44 -0.93 -7.31 -5.64
N GLN A 45 -0.59 -6.10 -6.07
CA GLN A 45 -1.45 -4.91 -6.02
C GLN A 45 -2.85 -5.18 -6.57
N ASN A 46 -2.95 -5.64 -7.81
CA ASN A 46 -4.24 -5.91 -8.47
C ASN A 46 -5.05 -7.03 -7.79
N ARG A 47 -4.38 -7.99 -7.14
CA ARG A 47 -5.06 -9.04 -6.37
C ARG A 47 -5.63 -8.46 -5.08
N TRP A 48 -4.84 -7.72 -4.32
CA TRP A 48 -5.26 -7.13 -3.07
C TRP A 48 -6.37 -6.09 -3.24
N GLN A 49 -6.27 -5.23 -4.26
CA GLN A 49 -7.34 -4.27 -4.56
C GLN A 49 -8.67 -4.99 -4.83
N ARG A 50 -8.65 -6.05 -5.64
CA ARG A 50 -9.86 -6.87 -5.89
C ARG A 50 -10.39 -7.51 -4.61
N GLN A 51 -9.53 -8.03 -3.73
CA GLN A 51 -9.96 -8.62 -2.46
C GLN A 51 -10.59 -7.58 -1.53
N LEU A 52 -10.03 -6.37 -1.47
CA LEU A 52 -10.60 -5.26 -0.69
C LEU A 52 -11.97 -4.84 -1.24
N HIS A 53 -12.12 -4.77 -2.56
CA HIS A 53 -13.42 -4.51 -3.20
C HIS A 53 -14.45 -5.59 -2.86
N GLN A 54 -14.05 -6.87 -2.88
CA GLN A 54 -14.91 -7.99 -2.51
C GLN A 54 -15.38 -7.95 -1.04
N LEU A 55 -14.58 -7.34 -0.16
CA LEU A 55 -14.93 -7.11 1.24
C LEU A 55 -15.79 -5.85 1.46
N GLY A 56 -16.16 -5.14 0.39
CA GLY A 56 -16.99 -3.94 0.46
C GLY A 56 -16.21 -2.64 0.68
N PHE A 57 -14.88 -2.66 0.50
CA PHE A 57 -14.03 -1.47 0.61
C PHE A 57 -13.66 -0.93 -0.78
N PRO A 58 -14.42 0.00 -1.36
CA PRO A 58 -14.03 0.67 -2.60
C PRO A 58 -12.71 1.40 -2.36
N CYS A 59 -11.69 1.01 -3.12
CA CYS A 59 -10.35 1.56 -2.94
C CYS A 59 -9.52 1.61 -4.22
N LEU A 60 -8.54 2.52 -4.23
CA LEU A 60 -7.43 2.54 -5.16
C LEU A 60 -6.16 2.17 -4.37
N LEU A 61 -5.52 1.07 -4.76
CA LEU A 61 -4.27 0.61 -4.21
C LEU A 61 -3.14 1.03 -5.17
N GLU A 62 -2.17 1.78 -4.67
CA GLU A 62 -1.00 2.24 -5.43
C GLU A 62 0.27 1.70 -4.79
N VAL A 63 1.32 1.52 -5.59
CA VAL A 63 2.66 1.16 -5.11
C VAL A 63 3.64 2.24 -5.54
N THR A 64 4.38 2.80 -4.59
CA THR A 64 5.40 3.83 -4.85
C THR A 64 6.75 3.44 -4.24
N CYS A 65 7.82 4.02 -4.77
CA CYS A 65 9.08 4.05 -4.04
C CYS A 65 8.93 5.00 -2.85
N ALA A 66 9.36 4.58 -1.66
CA ALA A 66 9.51 5.49 -0.54
C ALA A 66 10.85 6.23 -0.71
N ASP A 67 10.84 7.54 -0.61
CA ASP A 67 12.08 8.32 -0.54
C ASP A 67 12.70 8.12 0.87
N GLU A 68 14.02 7.98 0.95
CA GLU A 68 14.76 7.75 2.22
C GLU A 68 14.52 8.85 3.27
N SER A 69 14.01 10.00 2.88
CA SER A 69 13.73 11.16 3.74
C SER A 69 12.64 10.93 4.79
N ASP A 70 11.89 9.83 4.72
CA ASP A 70 10.76 9.48 5.60
C ASP A 70 11.09 8.34 6.60
N ALA A 71 12.36 7.94 6.71
CA ALA A 71 12.82 6.81 7.52
C ALA A 71 13.20 7.20 8.96
#